data_AF-A0A1H9MW57-F1
#
_entry.id   AF-A0A1H9MW57-F1
#
_cell.length_a   1.000
_cell.length_b   1.000
_cell.length_c   1.000
_cell.angle_alpha   90.00
_cell.angle_beta   90.00
_cell.angle_gamma   90.00
#
_symmetry.space_group_name_H-M   'P 1'
#
loop_
_entity.id
_entity.type
_entity.pdbx_description
1 polymer ?
#
loop_
_entity_poly.entity_id
_entity_poly.type
_entity_poly.pdbx_seq_one_letter_code
_entity_poly.pdbx_strand_id
1 'polypeptide(L)'
;MKIHNEADRQALDQRIQTELGVDISKYRDPEVTERLSELIVFPLYVLSWTIRPVLLAFVLYLLGFFLLDLVHVQHLIYAVLGLVLALITGLFAGLFYLTIRFRSDIRAIMTYSMDILKGIVQDMDALNTSTHAGNRKDVLQLLFLGTMHLITIPLTSDIIGNKVPFIGGLVARLVRRVLTVMTNLFRFDKINLEEAKIEAGGEGKILPMYLASVTGFHGIMDKVLKVGIRVIQAPIGLLLGFFGVLSYLFIYLIN
;
A
#
# COMPACT_ATOMS: atom_id res chain seq x y z
N MET A 1 -2.29 17.95 -10.73
CA MET A 1 -2.67 18.59 -9.45
C MET A 1 -2.17 17.70 -8.31
N LYS A 2 -1.55 18.25 -7.27
CA LYS A 2 -1.16 17.47 -6.07
C LYS A 2 -2.24 17.66 -5.02
N ILE A 3 -2.69 16.60 -4.37
CA ILE A 3 -3.80 16.65 -3.40
C ILE A 3 -3.27 16.31 -2.02
N HIS A 4 -3.43 17.25 -1.09
CA HIS A 4 -2.89 17.15 0.26
C HIS A 4 -3.96 17.33 1.35
N ASN A 5 -4.96 18.18 1.12
CA ASN A 5 -5.96 18.56 2.14
C ASN A 5 -7.42 18.38 1.66
N GLU A 6 -8.39 18.74 2.51
CA GLU A 6 -9.83 18.62 2.20
C GLU A 6 -10.30 19.60 1.14
N ALA A 7 -9.77 20.83 1.14
CA ALA A 7 -10.10 21.84 0.14
C ALA A 7 -9.65 21.40 -1.27
N ASP A 8 -8.49 20.76 -1.38
CA ASP A 8 -7.99 20.18 -2.63
C ASP A 8 -8.93 19.08 -3.14
N ARG A 9 -9.56 18.32 -2.24
CA ARG A 9 -10.53 17.27 -2.59
C ARG A 9 -11.84 17.86 -3.09
N GLN A 10 -12.36 18.89 -2.42
CA GLN A 10 -13.56 19.60 -2.87
C GLN A 10 -13.34 20.31 -4.21
N ALA A 11 -12.18 20.94 -4.40
CA ALA A 11 -11.80 21.56 -5.66
C ALA A 11 -11.69 20.52 -6.80
N LEU A 12 -11.18 19.32 -6.50
CA LEU A 12 -11.16 18.23 -7.48
C LEU A 12 -12.57 17.78 -7.84
N ASP A 13 -13.43 17.54 -6.84
CA ASP A 13 -14.81 17.08 -7.07
C ASP A 13 -15.61 18.08 -7.90
N GLN A 14 -15.56 19.37 -7.54
CA GLN A 14 -16.18 20.44 -8.32
C GLN A 14 -15.65 20.50 -9.75
N ARG A 15 -14.34 20.33 -9.93
CA ARG A 15 -13.71 20.34 -11.25
C ARG A 15 -14.18 19.14 -12.10
N ILE A 16 -14.30 17.96 -11.51
CA ILE A 16 -14.79 16.76 -12.19
C ILE A 16 -16.25 16.93 -12.59
N GLN A 17 -17.10 17.42 -11.70
CA GLN A 17 -18.50 17.69 -12.00
C GLN A 17 -18.66 18.75 -13.10
N THR A 18 -17.85 19.82 -13.05
CA THR A 18 -17.94 20.94 -14.00
C THR A 18 -17.37 20.57 -15.37
N GLU A 19 -16.21 19.90 -15.43
CA GLU A 19 -15.52 19.58 -16.68
C GLU A 19 -16.05 18.30 -17.34
N LEU A 20 -16.49 17.32 -16.55
CA LEU A 20 -16.88 15.99 -17.06
C LEU A 20 -18.37 15.67 -16.87
N GLY A 21 -19.10 16.40 -16.02
CA GLY A 21 -20.51 16.12 -15.74
C GLY A 21 -20.74 14.81 -14.98
N VAL A 22 -19.70 14.23 -14.38
CA VAL A 22 -19.76 12.95 -13.66
C VAL A 22 -19.73 13.19 -12.15
N ASP A 23 -20.68 12.61 -11.43
CA ASP A 23 -20.61 12.52 -9.97
C ASP A 23 -19.89 11.22 -9.56
N ILE A 24 -18.63 11.36 -9.18
CA ILE A 24 -17.79 10.24 -8.71
C ILE A 24 -18.27 9.70 -7.35
N SER A 25 -18.96 10.52 -6.55
CA SER A 25 -19.41 10.12 -5.21
C SER A 25 -20.42 8.98 -5.27
N LYS A 26 -21.15 8.83 -6.38
CA LYS A 26 -22.08 7.72 -6.64
C LYS A 26 -21.40 6.34 -6.56
N TYR A 27 -20.10 6.25 -6.84
CA TYR A 27 -19.35 5.00 -6.80
C TYR A 27 -18.83 4.66 -5.39
N ARG A 28 -19.23 5.41 -4.36
CA ARG A 28 -18.98 5.09 -2.94
C ARG A 28 -20.15 4.29 -2.36
N ASP A 29 -20.57 3.25 -3.06
CA ASP A 29 -21.70 2.44 -2.64
C ASP A 29 -21.31 1.41 -1.55
N PRO A 30 -22.29 0.78 -0.89
CA PRO A 30 -22.03 -0.24 0.12
C PRO A 30 -21.29 -1.47 -0.44
N GLU A 31 -21.47 -1.80 -1.72
CA GLU A 31 -20.81 -2.93 -2.37
C GLU A 31 -19.30 -2.70 -2.53
N VAL A 32 -18.90 -1.50 -2.95
CA VAL A 32 -17.49 -1.06 -2.99
C VAL A 32 -16.88 -1.07 -1.60
N THR A 33 -17.68 -0.67 -0.60
CA THR A 33 -17.27 -0.73 0.81
C THR A 33 -17.00 -2.16 1.24
N GLU A 34 -17.90 -3.08 0.96
CA GLU A 34 -17.80 -4.50 1.31
C GLU A 34 -16.60 -5.17 0.62
N ARG A 35 -16.43 -4.98 -0.69
CA ARG A 35 -15.28 -5.54 -1.42
C ARG A 35 -13.94 -5.02 -0.93
N LEU A 36 -13.82 -3.71 -0.64
CA LEU A 36 -12.61 -3.17 0.00
C LEU A 36 -12.45 -3.69 1.42
N SER A 37 -13.55 -3.93 2.14
CA SER A 37 -13.55 -4.53 3.48
C SER A 37 -13.02 -5.96 3.50
N GLU A 38 -13.33 -6.74 2.46
CA GLU A 38 -12.84 -8.11 2.25
C GLU A 38 -11.37 -8.14 1.84
N LEU A 39 -10.95 -7.20 0.99
CA LEU A 39 -9.54 -7.05 0.61
C LEU A 39 -8.66 -6.66 1.80
N ILE A 40 -9.23 -5.98 2.79
CA ILE A 40 -8.56 -5.48 3.99
C ILE A 40 -8.83 -6.42 5.17
N VAL A 41 -8.30 -7.65 5.11
CA VAL A 41 -8.25 -8.61 6.27
C VAL A 41 -7.13 -8.24 7.26
N PHE A 42 -6.84 -6.95 7.35
CA PHE A 42 -5.64 -6.38 7.96
C PHE A 42 -5.41 -6.74 9.46
N PRO A 43 -6.42 -6.68 10.34
CA PRO A 43 -6.18 -6.76 11.79
C PRO A 43 -5.69 -8.12 12.30
N LEU A 44 -6.42 -9.19 11.95
CA LEU A 44 -6.11 -10.55 12.40
C LEU A 44 -4.84 -11.07 11.73
N TYR A 45 -4.63 -10.67 10.47
CA TYR A 45 -3.41 -10.97 9.73
C TYR A 45 -2.18 -10.30 10.39
N VAL A 46 -2.19 -8.99 10.66
CA VAL A 46 -1.02 -8.26 11.19
C VAL A 46 -0.48 -8.90 12.47
N LEU A 47 -1.39 -9.25 13.39
CA LEU A 47 -1.05 -9.96 14.62
C LEU A 47 -0.45 -11.35 14.31
N SER A 48 -1.11 -12.15 13.48
CA SER A 48 -0.63 -13.50 13.15
C SER A 48 0.72 -13.52 12.42
N TRP A 49 1.05 -12.48 11.66
CA TRP A 49 2.29 -12.43 10.89
C TRP A 49 3.45 -11.77 11.63
N THR A 50 3.15 -10.86 12.55
CA THR A 50 4.18 -10.28 13.44
C THR A 50 4.56 -11.26 14.55
N ILE A 51 3.60 -12.04 15.07
CA ILE A 51 3.86 -12.96 16.18
C ILE A 51 4.73 -14.16 15.78
N ARG A 52 4.66 -14.62 14.52
CA ARG A 52 5.43 -15.79 14.04
C ARG A 52 6.95 -15.58 14.17
N PRO A 53 7.56 -14.49 13.67
CA PRO A 53 8.98 -14.23 13.88
C PRO A 53 9.38 -14.02 15.34
N VAL A 54 8.51 -13.44 16.17
CA VAL A 54 8.74 -13.29 17.61
C VAL A 54 8.80 -14.65 18.29
N LEU A 55 7.84 -15.54 18.00
CA LEU A 55 7.83 -16.91 18.51
C LEU A 55 9.03 -17.71 18.02
N LEU A 56 9.41 -17.55 16.75
CA LEU A 56 10.61 -18.20 16.22
C LEU A 56 11.87 -17.74 16.96
N ALA A 57 12.03 -16.43 17.17
CA ALA A 57 13.16 -15.89 17.92
C ALA A 57 13.17 -16.38 19.38
N PHE A 58 11.99 -16.50 20.01
CA PHE A 58 11.85 -17.06 21.35
C PHE A 58 12.24 -18.55 21.41
N VAL A 59 11.82 -19.36 20.44
CA VAL A 59 12.22 -20.77 20.34
C VAL A 59 13.73 -20.91 20.12
N LEU A 60 14.32 -20.09 19.23
CA LEU A 60 15.77 -20.08 19.01
C LEU A 60 16.54 -19.69 20.27
N TYR A 61 16.02 -18.74 21.05
CA TYR A 61 16.57 -18.38 22.35
C TYR A 61 16.55 -19.56 23.34
N LEU A 62 15.44 -20.30 23.42
CA LEU A 62 15.37 -21.49 24.28
C LEU A 62 16.36 -22.57 23.83
N LEU A 63 16.51 -22.78 22.51
CA LEU A 63 17.50 -23.72 21.97
C LEU A 63 18.94 -23.31 22.31
N GLY A 64 19.22 -22.01 22.43
CA GLY A 64 20.54 -21.52 22.80
C GLY A 64 21.03 -22.01 24.17
N PHE A 65 20.14 -22.29 25.13
CA PHE A 65 20.54 -22.90 26.41
C PHE A 65 21.13 -24.31 26.28
N PHE A 66 20.79 -25.04 25.21
CA PHE A 66 21.29 -26.39 24.97
C PHE A 66 22.51 -26.41 24.04
N LEU A 67 22.69 -25.37 23.23
CA LEU A 67 23.73 -25.29 22.20
C LEU A 67 24.97 -24.52 22.66
N LEU A 68 24.84 -23.61 23.63
CA LEU A 68 25.94 -22.78 24.12
C LEU A 68 26.54 -23.39 25.40
N ASP A 69 27.86 -23.40 25.50
CA ASP A 69 28.58 -23.93 26.67
C ASP A 69 28.66 -22.87 27.79
N LEU A 70 27.51 -22.56 28.37
CA LEU A 70 27.35 -21.48 29.34
C LEU A 70 27.75 -21.94 30.76
N VAL A 71 28.55 -21.14 31.45
CA VAL A 71 29.06 -21.40 32.81
C VAL A 71 28.45 -20.43 33.84
N HIS A 72 27.82 -20.98 34.89
CA HIS A 72 27.32 -20.27 36.08
C HIS A 72 26.60 -18.95 35.78
N VAL A 73 27.29 -17.82 35.94
CA VAL A 73 26.76 -16.44 35.77
C VAL A 73 26.33 -16.18 34.32
N GLN A 74 26.94 -16.84 33.35
CA GLN A 74 26.59 -16.72 31.93
C GLN A 74 25.15 -17.19 31.66
N HIS A 75 24.62 -18.17 32.40
CA HIS A 75 23.20 -18.55 32.30
C HIS A 75 22.26 -17.40 32.65
N LEU A 76 22.56 -16.66 33.73
CA LEU A 76 21.72 -15.54 34.16
C LEU A 76 21.80 -14.38 33.15
N ILE A 77 23.00 -14.08 32.67
CA ILE A 77 23.24 -13.05 31.66
C ILE A 77 22.51 -13.40 30.35
N TYR A 78 22.67 -14.64 29.87
CA TYR A 78 21.96 -15.13 28.69
C TYR A 78 20.44 -15.11 28.89
N ALA A 79 19.97 -15.53 30.06
CA ALA A 79 18.54 -15.57 30.35
C ALA A 79 17.88 -14.20 30.20
N VAL A 80 18.48 -13.15 30.78
CA VAL A 80 17.90 -11.81 30.76
C VAL A 80 18.20 -11.10 29.43
N LEU A 81 19.48 -10.93 29.09
CA LEU A 81 19.86 -10.12 27.93
C LEU A 81 19.56 -10.85 26.61
N GLY A 82 19.77 -12.16 26.57
CA GLY A 82 19.45 -12.98 25.40
C GLY A 82 17.95 -12.96 25.09
N LEU A 83 17.09 -13.01 26.11
CA LEU A 83 15.64 -12.91 25.91
C LEU A 83 15.25 -11.54 25.34
N VAL A 84 15.73 -10.46 25.95
CA VAL A 84 15.44 -9.09 25.48
C VAL A 84 15.88 -8.91 24.03
N LEU A 85 17.09 -9.35 23.69
CA LEU A 85 17.62 -9.24 22.33
C LEU A 85 16.88 -10.11 21.32
N ALA A 86 16.52 -11.34 21.70
CA ALA A 86 15.72 -12.22 20.86
C ALA A 86 14.33 -11.65 20.57
N LEU A 87 13.64 -11.14 21.60
CA LEU A 87 12.31 -10.55 21.44
C LEU A 87 12.35 -9.27 20.58
N ILE A 88 13.33 -8.39 20.80
CA ILE A 88 13.49 -7.17 19.99
C ILE A 88 13.80 -7.53 18.53
N THR A 89 14.73 -8.46 18.30
CA THR A 89 15.10 -8.91 16.95
C THR A 89 13.90 -9.57 16.27
N GLY A 90 13.18 -10.45 16.97
CA GLY A 90 11.96 -11.09 16.48
C GLY A 90 10.86 -10.08 16.14
N LEU A 91 10.69 -9.03 16.96
CA LEU A 91 9.74 -7.95 16.69
C LEU A 91 10.11 -7.20 15.41
N PHE A 92 11.36 -6.79 15.25
CA PHE A 92 11.80 -6.10 14.02
C PHE A 92 11.72 -7.00 12.79
N ALA A 93 12.00 -8.29 12.92
CA ALA A 93 11.80 -9.26 11.85
C ALA A 93 10.31 -9.40 11.48
N GLY A 94 9.43 -9.42 12.47
CA GLY A 94 7.98 -9.39 12.31
C GLY A 94 7.50 -8.14 11.56
N LEU A 95 7.93 -6.96 12.00
CA LEU A 95 7.62 -5.69 11.33
C LEU A 95 8.17 -5.64 9.90
N PHE A 96 9.39 -6.14 9.68
CA PHE A 96 9.99 -6.22 8.35
C PHE A 96 9.16 -7.12 7.44
N TYR A 97 8.79 -8.32 7.91
CA TYR A 97 7.93 -9.23 7.14
C TYR A 97 6.55 -8.62 6.84
N LEU A 98 5.98 -7.91 7.82
CA LEU A 98 4.69 -7.24 7.68
C LEU A 98 4.70 -6.25 6.51
N THR A 99 5.77 -5.45 6.36
CA THR A 99 5.87 -4.50 5.24
C THR A 99 5.90 -5.17 3.86
N ILE A 100 6.44 -6.40 3.75
CA ILE A 100 6.39 -7.18 2.50
C ILE A 100 4.95 -7.52 2.17
N ARG A 101 4.14 -7.91 3.17
CA ARG A 101 2.72 -8.17 2.93
C ARG A 101 1.96 -6.92 2.55
N PHE A 102 2.17 -5.81 3.27
CA PHE A 102 1.52 -4.53 2.96
C PHE A 102 1.64 -4.19 1.46
N ARG A 103 2.74 -4.56 0.80
CA ARG A 103 2.89 -4.42 -0.65
C ARG A 103 1.78 -5.07 -1.45
N SER A 104 1.47 -6.33 -1.12
CA SER A 104 0.45 -7.12 -1.79
C SER A 104 -0.93 -6.49 -1.59
N ASP A 105 -1.21 -6.02 -0.38
CA ASP A 105 -2.52 -5.45 -0.04
C ASP A 105 -2.72 -4.10 -0.73
N ILE A 106 -1.70 -3.23 -0.73
CA ILE A 106 -1.77 -1.97 -1.49
C ILE A 106 -1.91 -2.25 -2.98
N ARG A 107 -1.20 -3.26 -3.52
CA ARG A 107 -1.37 -3.65 -4.93
C ARG A 107 -2.82 -4.04 -5.22
N ALA A 108 -3.44 -4.86 -4.36
CA ALA A 108 -4.84 -5.27 -4.52
C ALA A 108 -5.80 -4.07 -4.47
N ILE A 109 -5.60 -3.15 -3.52
CA ILE A 109 -6.38 -1.91 -3.41
C ILE A 109 -6.27 -1.09 -4.70
N MET A 110 -5.04 -0.88 -5.22
CA MET A 110 -4.82 -0.10 -6.43
C MET A 110 -5.39 -0.78 -7.69
N THR A 111 -5.32 -2.11 -7.79
CA THR A 111 -5.96 -2.87 -8.88
C THR A 111 -7.47 -2.68 -8.82
N TYR A 112 -8.06 -2.79 -7.63
CA TYR A 112 -9.48 -2.55 -7.44
C TYR A 112 -9.89 -1.10 -7.76
N SER A 113 -9.08 -0.11 -7.40
CA SER A 113 -9.29 1.29 -7.82
C SER A 113 -9.29 1.46 -9.33
N MET A 114 -8.47 0.68 -10.05
CA MET A 114 -8.52 0.67 -11.50
C MET A 114 -9.83 0.09 -12.01
N ASP A 115 -10.33 -0.99 -11.43
CA ASP A 115 -11.64 -1.54 -11.79
C ASP A 115 -12.78 -0.52 -11.58
N ILE A 116 -12.74 0.28 -10.50
CA ILE A 116 -13.68 1.41 -10.31
C ILE A 116 -13.52 2.44 -11.45
N LEU A 117 -12.27 2.83 -11.75
CA LEU A 117 -11.99 3.77 -12.83
C LEU A 117 -12.52 3.26 -14.18
N LYS A 118 -12.43 1.95 -14.45
CA LYS A 118 -13.02 1.32 -15.63
C LYS A 118 -14.51 1.59 -15.73
N GLY A 119 -15.25 1.36 -14.63
CA GLY A 119 -16.69 1.61 -14.57
C GLY A 119 -17.03 3.07 -14.86
N ILE A 120 -16.28 4.00 -14.25
CA ILE A 120 -16.45 5.44 -14.49
C ILE A 120 -16.20 5.80 -15.96
N VAL A 121 -15.13 5.26 -16.55
CA VAL A 121 -14.80 5.51 -17.96
C VAL A 121 -15.88 4.93 -18.90
N GLN A 122 -16.44 3.76 -18.60
CA GLN A 122 -17.51 3.16 -19.39
C GLN A 122 -18.78 4.00 -19.37
N ASP A 123 -19.17 4.50 -18.19
CA ASP A 123 -20.34 5.35 -18.04
C ASP A 123 -20.14 6.71 -18.72
N MET A 124 -18.92 7.25 -18.67
CA MET A 124 -18.59 8.52 -19.33
C MET A 124 -18.53 8.42 -20.87
N ASP A 125 -18.07 7.29 -21.42
CA ASP A 125 -18.11 6.98 -22.87
C ASP A 125 -19.57 6.83 -23.34
N ALA A 126 -20.45 6.25 -22.52
CA ALA A 126 -21.88 6.13 -22.80
C ALA A 126 -22.61 7.48 -22.79
N LEU A 127 -22.12 8.45 -22.00
CA LEU A 127 -22.72 9.78 -21.87
C LEU A 127 -22.26 10.79 -22.95
N ASN A 128 -21.42 10.41 -23.92
CA ASN A 128 -20.91 11.28 -24.99
C ASN A 128 -20.38 12.63 -24.47
N THR A 129 -19.73 12.61 -23.31
CA THR A 129 -19.08 13.79 -22.71
C THR A 129 -18.04 14.39 -23.67
N SER A 130 -17.69 15.67 -23.45
CA SER A 130 -16.81 16.55 -24.25
C SER A 130 -15.34 16.11 -24.36
N THR A 131 -15.10 14.82 -24.54
CA THR A 131 -13.77 14.24 -24.62
C THR A 131 -13.30 14.19 -26.06
N HIS A 132 -12.21 14.89 -26.35
CA HIS A 132 -11.57 14.97 -27.66
C HIS A 132 -10.14 14.42 -27.59
N ALA A 133 -9.57 14.00 -28.72
CA ALA A 133 -8.25 13.35 -28.74
C ALA A 133 -7.13 14.18 -28.07
N GLY A 134 -7.27 15.50 -27.97
CA GLY A 134 -6.34 16.40 -27.30
C GLY A 134 -6.44 16.45 -25.76
N ASN A 135 -7.60 16.15 -25.16
CA ASN A 135 -7.79 16.26 -23.70
C ASN A 135 -7.89 14.91 -22.97
N ARG A 136 -7.94 13.77 -23.70
CA ARG A 136 -8.14 12.43 -23.10
C ARG A 136 -7.17 12.08 -21.97
N LYS A 137 -5.89 12.45 -22.10
CA LYS A 137 -4.88 12.18 -21.06
C LYS A 137 -5.20 12.92 -19.76
N ASP A 138 -5.63 14.17 -19.89
CA ASP A 138 -5.96 15.01 -18.76
C ASP A 138 -7.26 14.54 -18.10
N VAL A 139 -8.25 14.14 -18.90
CA VAL A 139 -9.50 13.55 -18.41
C VAL A 139 -9.25 12.26 -17.64
N LEU A 140 -8.47 11.32 -18.20
CA LEU A 140 -8.11 10.07 -17.50
C LEU A 140 -7.32 10.33 -16.20
N GLN A 141 -6.40 11.29 -16.21
CA GLN A 141 -5.68 11.71 -15.02
C GLN A 141 -6.62 12.29 -13.95
N LEU A 142 -7.60 13.11 -14.37
CA LEU A 142 -8.59 13.70 -13.49
C LEU A 142 -9.48 12.62 -12.85
N LEU A 143 -9.97 11.67 -13.65
CA LEU A 143 -10.79 10.56 -13.18
C LEU A 143 -10.03 9.62 -12.24
N PHE A 144 -8.76 9.31 -12.54
CA PHE A 144 -7.92 8.52 -11.65
C PHE A 144 -7.69 9.23 -10.31
N LEU A 145 -7.38 10.54 -10.35
CA LEU A 145 -7.24 11.33 -9.13
C LEU A 145 -8.54 11.34 -8.32
N GLY A 146 -9.69 11.48 -8.99
CA GLY A 146 -11.02 11.40 -8.36
C GLY A 146 -11.25 10.06 -7.67
N THR A 147 -11.03 8.97 -8.41
CA THR A 147 -11.20 7.60 -7.92
C THR A 147 -10.32 7.30 -6.70
N MET A 148 -9.07 7.77 -6.72
CA MET A 148 -8.15 7.56 -5.61
C MET A 148 -8.48 8.45 -4.41
N HIS A 149 -8.66 9.75 -4.60
CA HIS A 149 -8.74 10.71 -3.50
C HIS A 149 -10.15 10.89 -2.91
N LEU A 150 -11.20 10.60 -3.67
CA LEU A 150 -12.59 10.73 -3.21
C LEU A 150 -13.15 9.39 -2.74
N ILE A 151 -12.76 8.28 -3.36
CA ILE A 151 -13.31 6.94 -3.04
C ILE A 151 -12.27 6.09 -2.31
N THR A 152 -11.20 5.69 -3.00
CA THR A 152 -10.32 4.61 -2.53
C THR A 152 -9.62 4.96 -1.22
N ILE A 153 -8.92 6.10 -1.17
CA ILE A 153 -8.10 6.50 -0.03
C ILE A 153 -8.95 6.72 1.22
N PRO A 154 -10.04 7.51 1.19
CA PRO A 154 -10.90 7.69 2.35
C PRO A 154 -11.48 6.37 2.83
N LEU A 155 -12.07 5.59 1.92
CA LEU A 155 -12.78 4.36 2.27
C LEU A 155 -11.83 3.27 2.82
N THR A 156 -10.66 3.09 2.20
CA THR A 156 -9.61 2.21 2.73
C THR A 156 -9.16 2.65 4.12
N SER A 157 -8.97 3.97 4.33
CA SER A 157 -8.52 4.51 5.62
C SER A 157 -9.57 4.30 6.71
N ASP A 158 -10.85 4.52 6.38
CA ASP A 158 -11.98 4.34 7.30
C ASP A 158 -12.15 2.87 7.69
N ILE A 159 -12.08 1.95 6.72
CA ILE A 159 -12.15 0.51 6.97
C ILE A 159 -11.02 0.06 7.89
N ILE A 160 -9.78 0.47 7.61
CA ILE A 160 -8.61 0.11 8.44
C ILE A 160 -8.75 0.70 9.84
N GLY A 161 -9.15 1.96 9.95
CA GLY A 161 -9.34 2.66 11.22
C GLY A 161 -10.35 1.96 12.12
N ASN A 162 -11.44 1.46 11.52
CA ASN A 162 -12.54 0.82 12.25
C ASN A 162 -12.31 -0.66 12.53
N LYS A 163 -11.67 -1.41 11.62
CA LYS A 163 -11.46 -2.86 11.78
C LYS A 163 -10.27 -3.22 12.67
N VAL A 164 -9.26 -2.35 12.79
CA VAL A 164 -8.03 -2.67 13.52
C VAL A 164 -8.09 -2.11 14.95
N PRO A 165 -8.30 -2.96 15.98
CA PRO A 165 -8.33 -2.49 17.36
C PRO A 165 -6.95 -1.98 17.80
N PHE A 166 -6.94 -0.97 18.67
CA PHE A 166 -5.76 -0.34 19.29
C PHE A 166 -4.79 0.43 18.37
N ILE A 167 -4.49 -0.08 17.17
CA ILE A 167 -3.50 0.51 16.25
C ILE A 167 -4.08 1.00 14.91
N GLY A 168 -5.39 0.87 14.70
CA GLY A 168 -6.03 1.18 13.41
C GLY A 168 -5.81 2.59 12.92
N GLY A 169 -5.84 3.59 13.80
CA GLY A 169 -5.59 4.98 13.41
C GLY A 169 -4.17 5.21 12.87
N LEU A 170 -3.16 4.53 13.42
CA LEU A 170 -1.78 4.64 12.96
C LEU A 170 -1.61 3.96 11.59
N VAL A 171 -2.18 2.77 11.44
CA VAL A 171 -2.14 2.02 10.17
C VAL A 171 -2.90 2.78 9.07
N ALA A 172 -4.09 3.30 9.37
CA ALA A 172 -4.88 4.09 8.44
C ALA A 172 -4.11 5.33 7.97
N ARG A 173 -3.42 6.03 8.88
CA ARG A 173 -2.55 7.18 8.54
C ARG A 173 -1.39 6.76 7.63
N LEU A 174 -0.76 5.62 7.90
CA LEU A 174 0.31 5.08 7.07
C LEU A 174 -0.20 4.76 5.66
N VAL A 175 -1.29 3.99 5.55
CA VAL A 175 -1.89 3.59 4.27
C VAL A 175 -2.33 4.81 3.47
N ARG A 176 -3.01 5.77 4.12
CA ARG A 176 -3.37 7.05 3.50
C ARG A 176 -2.16 7.76 2.91
N ARG A 177 -1.06 7.84 3.66
CA ARG A 177 0.18 8.48 3.19
C ARG A 177 0.78 7.72 2.01
N VAL A 178 0.85 6.40 2.06
CA VAL A 178 1.37 5.56 0.96
C VAL A 178 0.53 5.76 -0.30
N LEU A 179 -0.79 5.59 -0.22
CA LEU A 179 -1.69 5.75 -1.37
C LEU A 179 -1.67 7.19 -1.93
N THR A 180 -1.59 8.21 -1.08
CA THR A 180 -1.47 9.61 -1.51
C THR A 180 -0.17 9.85 -2.26
N VAL A 181 0.96 9.35 -1.75
CA VAL A 181 2.25 9.46 -2.43
C VAL A 181 2.23 8.71 -3.76
N MET A 182 1.66 7.51 -3.79
CA MET A 182 1.52 6.72 -5.02
C MET A 182 0.70 7.44 -6.08
N THR A 183 -0.47 7.96 -5.70
CA THR A 183 -1.37 8.65 -6.60
C THR A 183 -0.72 9.91 -7.18
N ASN A 184 0.00 10.67 -6.36
CA ASN A 184 0.71 11.89 -6.80
C ASN A 184 1.94 11.60 -7.69
N LEU A 185 2.56 10.43 -7.55
CA LEU A 185 3.69 10.00 -8.40
C LEU A 185 3.21 9.45 -9.74
N PHE A 186 2.00 8.90 -9.79
CA PHE A 186 1.42 8.38 -11.02
C PHE A 186 1.01 9.53 -11.95
N ARG A 187 1.50 9.47 -13.19
CA ARG A 187 1.13 10.43 -14.23
C ARG A 187 0.94 9.72 -15.57
N PHE A 188 -0.23 9.93 -16.20
CA PHE A 188 -0.54 9.38 -17.53
C PHE A 188 0.24 10.07 -18.67
N ASP A 189 0.80 11.26 -18.42
CA ASP A 189 1.61 12.01 -19.38
C ASP A 189 2.85 11.22 -19.87
N LYS A 190 3.39 10.34 -19.03
CA LYS A 190 4.60 9.54 -19.27
C LYS A 190 4.35 8.16 -19.88
N ILE A 191 3.09 7.77 -20.11
CA ILE A 191 2.77 6.50 -20.78
C ILE A 191 2.85 6.75 -22.29
N ASN A 192 3.65 5.94 -23.01
CA ASN A 192 3.75 5.98 -24.47
C ASN A 192 2.44 5.46 -25.08
N LEU A 193 1.50 6.39 -25.23
CA LEU A 193 0.12 6.13 -25.68
C LEU A 193 -0.01 6.04 -27.21
N GLU A 194 1.10 6.16 -27.94
CA GLU A 194 1.10 6.00 -29.40
C GLU A 194 0.93 4.54 -29.83
N GLU A 195 1.47 3.57 -29.09
CA GLU A 195 1.25 2.14 -29.33
C GLU A 195 -0.22 1.75 -29.06
N ALA A 196 -0.83 2.30 -28.01
CA ALA A 196 -2.24 2.08 -27.66
C ALA A 196 -3.23 2.61 -28.72
N LYS A 197 -2.84 3.64 -29.48
CA LYS A 197 -3.65 4.22 -30.57
C LYS A 197 -3.74 3.30 -31.78
N ILE A 198 -2.69 2.51 -32.03
CA ILE A 198 -2.58 1.62 -33.19
C ILE A 198 -3.42 0.36 -32.97
N GLU A 199 -3.48 -0.17 -31.74
CA GLU A 199 -4.32 -1.33 -31.40
C GLU A 199 -5.82 -0.99 -31.30
N ALA A 200 -6.17 0.28 -31.03
CA ALA A 200 -7.54 0.69 -30.72
C ALA A 200 -8.44 1.02 -31.93
N GLY A 201 -7.95 0.88 -33.17
CA GLY A 201 -8.78 1.04 -34.35
C GLY A 201 -9.42 2.43 -34.49
N GLY A 202 -8.61 3.49 -34.52
CA GLY A 202 -8.94 4.74 -35.23
C GLY A 202 -10.05 5.66 -34.69
N GLU A 203 -10.91 5.27 -33.75
CA GLU A 203 -12.01 6.14 -33.30
C GLU A 203 -11.94 6.46 -31.80
N GLY A 204 -12.04 7.76 -31.49
CA GLY A 204 -13.04 8.29 -30.53
C GLY A 204 -12.97 7.96 -29.04
N LYS A 205 -12.68 6.72 -28.66
CA LYS A 205 -13.11 6.17 -27.37
C LYS A 205 -11.98 6.19 -26.34
N ILE A 206 -12.37 6.43 -25.10
CA ILE A 206 -11.46 6.54 -23.94
C ILE A 206 -11.12 5.15 -23.40
N LEU A 207 -12.01 4.18 -23.63
CA LEU A 207 -11.91 2.83 -23.12
C LEU A 207 -10.66 2.06 -23.61
N PRO A 208 -10.26 2.08 -24.90
CA PRO A 208 -9.04 1.41 -25.35
C PRO A 208 -7.78 2.04 -24.74
N MET A 209 -7.78 3.37 -24.58
CA MET A 209 -6.70 4.12 -23.96
C MET A 209 -6.59 3.80 -22.46
N TYR A 210 -7.73 3.61 -21.79
CA TYR A 210 -7.79 3.08 -20.44
C TYR A 210 -7.19 1.67 -20.38
N LEU A 211 -7.61 0.73 -21.24
CA LEU A 211 -7.11 -0.66 -21.24
C LEU A 211 -5.58 -0.74 -21.41
N ALA A 212 -5.02 0.06 -22.31
CA ALA A 212 -3.57 0.15 -22.48
C ALA A 212 -2.87 0.87 -21.31
N SER A 213 -3.54 1.82 -20.67
CA SER A 213 -3.01 2.48 -19.49
C SER A 213 -3.03 1.59 -18.26
N VAL A 214 -3.98 0.65 -18.14
CA VAL A 214 -4.05 -0.34 -17.06
C VAL A 214 -2.86 -1.30 -17.11
N THR A 215 -2.46 -1.77 -18.28
CA THR A 215 -1.27 -2.62 -18.43
C THR A 215 0.01 -1.85 -18.10
N GLY A 216 0.15 -0.59 -18.56
CA GLY A 216 1.25 0.30 -18.17
C GLY A 216 1.26 0.65 -16.67
N PHE A 217 0.07 0.78 -16.08
CA PHE A 217 -0.13 1.09 -14.67
C PHE A 217 0.43 0.01 -13.75
N HIS A 218 0.28 -1.27 -14.08
CA HIS A 218 0.82 -2.36 -13.25
C HIS A 218 2.35 -2.28 -13.11
N GLY A 219 3.06 -1.98 -14.21
CA GLY A 219 4.52 -1.84 -14.21
C GLY A 219 5.00 -0.60 -13.44
N ILE A 220 4.31 0.53 -13.58
CA ILE A 220 4.62 1.77 -12.83
C ILE A 220 4.30 1.57 -11.35
N MET A 221 3.12 1.02 -11.04
CA MET A 221 2.66 0.72 -9.69
C MET A 221 3.68 -0.14 -8.94
N ASP A 222 4.22 -1.18 -9.57
CA ASP A 222 5.22 -2.04 -8.94
C ASP A 222 6.53 -1.33 -8.64
N LYS A 223 6.98 -0.42 -9.51
CA LYS A 223 8.16 0.42 -9.26
C LYS A 223 7.90 1.38 -8.11
N VAL A 224 6.76 2.06 -8.10
CA VAL A 224 6.41 3.02 -7.05
C VAL A 224 6.21 2.32 -5.70
N LEU A 225 5.51 1.19 -5.67
CA LEU A 225 5.36 0.35 -4.48
C LEU A 225 6.71 -0.08 -3.93
N LYS A 226 7.62 -0.53 -4.80
CA LYS A 226 8.96 -0.95 -4.39
C LYS A 226 9.74 0.20 -3.76
N VAL A 227 9.65 1.41 -4.29
CA VAL A 227 10.31 2.60 -3.72
C VAL A 227 9.67 3.00 -2.39
N GLY A 228 8.34 3.16 -2.34
CA GLY A 228 7.63 3.58 -1.14
C GLY A 228 7.83 2.61 0.02
N ILE A 229 7.77 1.31 -0.25
CA ILE A 229 7.99 0.28 0.77
C ILE A 229 9.44 0.22 1.19
N ARG A 230 10.41 0.42 0.29
CA ARG A 230 11.82 0.50 0.67
C ARG A 230 12.09 1.65 1.63
N VAL A 231 11.43 2.80 1.47
CA VAL A 231 11.56 3.93 2.40
C VAL A 231 11.06 3.57 3.80
N ILE A 232 9.96 2.81 3.89
CA ILE A 232 9.42 2.34 5.18
C ILE A 232 10.28 1.21 5.76
N GLN A 233 10.76 0.29 4.92
CA GLN A 233 11.58 -0.86 5.30
C GLN A 233 12.99 -0.48 5.73
N ALA A 234 13.59 0.56 5.15
CA ALA A 234 14.97 0.94 5.43
C ALA A 234 15.27 1.13 6.93
N PRO A 235 14.52 1.95 7.69
CA PRO A 235 14.78 2.10 9.14
C PRO A 235 14.54 0.80 9.91
N ILE A 236 13.51 0.03 9.54
CA ILE A 236 13.20 -1.26 10.18
C ILE A 236 14.32 -2.28 9.93
N GLY A 237 14.82 -2.35 8.69
CA GLY A 237 15.90 -3.21 8.28
C GLY A 237 17.24 -2.83 8.92
N LEU A 238 17.51 -1.53 9.09
CA LEU A 238 18.69 -1.05 9.82
C LEU A 238 18.63 -1.46 11.30
N LEU A 239 17.47 -1.30 11.96
CA LEU A 239 17.29 -1.72 13.34
C LEU A 239 17.37 -3.25 13.48
N LEU A 240 16.76 -3.99 12.56
CA LEU A 240 16.87 -5.45 12.51
C LEU A 240 18.32 -5.91 12.36
N GLY A 241 19.07 -5.29 11.45
CA GLY A 241 20.49 -5.57 11.26
C GLY A 241 21.31 -5.23 12.51
N PHE A 242 21.07 -4.06 13.11
CA PHE A 242 21.75 -3.63 14.33
C PHE A 242 21.51 -4.60 15.50
N PHE A 243 20.25 -4.93 15.81
CA PHE A 243 19.93 -5.87 16.89
C PHE A 243 20.35 -7.31 16.57
N GLY A 244 20.34 -7.71 15.30
CA GLY A 244 20.87 -8.99 14.86
C GLY A 244 22.38 -9.11 15.10
N VAL A 245 23.15 -8.09 14.72
CA VAL A 245 24.60 -8.01 14.99
C VAL A 245 24.87 -8.00 16.49
N LEU A 246 24.10 -7.23 17.25
CA LEU A 246 24.26 -7.14 18.69
C LEU A 246 23.95 -8.49 19.37
N SER A 247 22.92 -9.20 18.91
CA SER A 247 22.59 -10.57 19.35
C SER A 247 23.72 -11.55 19.03
N TYR A 248 24.30 -11.47 17.84
CA TYR A 248 25.43 -12.31 17.43
C TYR A 248 26.68 -12.04 18.29
N LEU A 249 27.05 -10.76 18.47
CA LEU A 249 28.19 -10.37 19.31
C LEU A 249 27.98 -10.78 20.77
N PHE A 250 26.74 -10.65 21.27
CA PHE A 250 26.40 -11.10 22.61
C PHE A 250 26.64 -12.60 22.77
N ILE A 251 26.17 -13.43 21.84
CA ILE A 251 26.41 -14.88 21.84
C ILE A 251 27.91 -15.19 21.77
N TYR A 252 28.65 -14.50 20.91
CA TYR A 252 30.10 -14.68 20.78
C TYR A 252 30.90 -14.31 22.05
N LEU A 253 30.42 -13.35 22.84
CA LEU A 253 31.12 -12.93 24.07
C LEU A 253 30.85 -13.84 25.26
N ILE A 254 29.72 -14.55 25.28
CA ILE A 254 29.31 -15.40 26.41
C ILE A 254 29.68 -16.88 26.22
N ASN A 255 30.07 -17.28 25.01
CA ASN A 255 30.45 -18.65 24.65
C ASN A 255 31.92 -18.69 24.24
#